data_AF-A0A372UFI1-F1
#
_entry.id   AF-A0A372UFI1-F1
#
_cell.length_a   1.000
_cell.length_b   1.000
_cell.length_c   1.000
_cell.angle_alpha   90.00
_cell.angle_beta   90.00
_cell.angle_gamma   90.00
#
_symmetry.space_group_name_H-M   'P 1'
#
loop_
_entity.id
_entity.type
_entity.pdbx_description
1 polymer ?
#
loop_
_entity_poly.entity_id
_entity_poly.type
_entity_poly.pdbx_seq_one_letter_code
_entity_poly.pdbx_strand_id
1 'polypeptide(L)'
;MASLLVKRLFALKGLIAEPVYYCHGVRIIFRYENGTKTEEVQGHKYLVTNTDSFEQIEIFVPGNKPLLTPEKLEELQEAGERIFVEFENAIVKPYYSERTHSIEDSIKADAVHLVETK
;
A
#
# COMPACT_ATOMS: atom_id res chain seq x y z
N MET A 1 -13.19 26.86 6.04
CA MET A 1 -11.88 26.83 6.74
C MET A 1 -11.01 25.82 6.01
N ALA A 2 -9.77 26.16 5.66
CA ALA A 2 -8.90 25.22 4.94
C ALA A 2 -8.32 24.17 5.91
N SER A 3 -8.28 22.90 5.50
CA SER A 3 -7.66 21.84 6.31
C SER A 3 -6.14 22.00 6.37
N LEU A 4 -5.57 21.88 7.58
CA LEU A 4 -4.12 21.90 7.79
C LEU A 4 -3.44 20.58 7.43
N LEU A 5 -4.22 19.49 7.31
CA LEU A 5 -3.71 18.13 7.13
C LEU A 5 -3.57 17.74 5.65
N VAL A 6 -4.54 18.10 4.81
CA VAL A 6 -4.64 17.69 3.38
C VAL A 6 -3.47 18.18 2.51
N LYS A 7 -2.65 19.12 3.01
CA LYS A 7 -1.48 19.66 2.30
C LYS A 7 -0.14 19.15 2.83
N ARG A 8 -0.15 18.22 3.79
CA ARG A 8 1.06 17.72 4.45
C ARG A 8 1.29 16.25 4.12
N LEU A 9 2.55 15.86 4.17
CA LEU A 9 3.02 14.49 4.04
C LEU A 9 3.51 14.04 5.42
N PHE A 10 3.13 12.84 5.82
CA PHE A 10 3.49 12.26 7.10
C PHE A 10 4.24 10.96 6.86
N ALA A 11 5.29 10.69 7.63
CA ALA A 11 5.89 9.36 7.61
C ALA A 11 4.94 8.36 8.29
N LEU A 12 4.63 7.24 7.63
CA LEU A 12 3.70 6.23 8.15
C LEU A 12 4.16 5.68 9.50
N LYS A 13 5.48 5.51 9.69
CA LYS A 13 6.08 5.10 10.97
C LYS A 13 5.79 6.05 12.15
N GLY A 14 5.40 7.29 11.86
CA GLY A 14 4.99 8.26 12.87
C GLY A 14 3.52 8.13 13.29
N LEU A 15 2.73 7.35 12.54
CA LEU A 15 1.31 7.07 12.79
C LEU A 15 1.11 5.64 13.28
N ILE A 16 1.83 4.68 12.70
CA ILE A 16 1.82 3.27 13.05
C ILE A 16 3.23 2.89 13.51
N ALA A 17 3.37 2.53 14.79
CA ALA A 17 4.68 2.31 15.41
C ALA A 17 5.37 1.02 14.92
N GLU A 18 4.61 -0.05 14.72
CA GLU A 18 5.12 -1.32 14.23
C GLU A 18 4.96 -1.42 12.70
N PRO A 19 6.05 -1.51 11.92
CA PRO A 19 5.98 -1.43 10.46
C PRO A 19 5.75 -2.79 9.79
N VAL A 20 5.45 -3.84 10.54
CA VAL A 20 5.19 -5.18 10.01
C VAL A 20 3.72 -5.31 9.63
N TYR A 21 3.47 -5.78 8.42
CA TYR A 21 2.11 -5.97 7.92
C TYR A 21 1.93 -7.36 7.33
N TYR A 22 0.78 -7.98 7.59
CA TYR A 22 0.34 -9.17 6.89
C TYR A 22 -0.18 -8.78 5.50
N CYS A 23 0.36 -9.39 4.45
CA CYS A 23 0.00 -9.09 3.06
C CYS A 23 -1.19 -9.95 2.60
N HIS A 24 -2.33 -9.30 2.35
CA HIS A 24 -3.54 -9.94 1.85
C HIS A 24 -3.59 -10.04 0.34
N GLY A 25 -3.11 -9.02 -0.38
CA GLY A 25 -3.28 -8.94 -1.82
C GLY A 25 -2.30 -7.99 -2.48
N VAL A 26 -1.99 -8.27 -3.75
CA VAL A 26 -1.22 -7.36 -4.63
C VAL A 26 -2.07 -7.06 -5.86
N ARG A 27 -2.15 -5.78 -6.26
CA ARG A 27 -2.84 -5.34 -7.47
C ARG A 27 -1.92 -4.49 -8.33
N ILE A 28 -1.88 -4.79 -9.62
CA ILE A 28 -1.10 -4.01 -10.60
C ILE A 28 -1.85 -2.71 -10.90
N ILE A 29 -1.15 -1.58 -10.75
CA ILE A 29 -1.66 -0.27 -11.11
C ILE A 29 -1.01 0.14 -12.43
N PHE A 30 -1.84 0.36 -13.43
CA PHE A 30 -1.42 0.80 -14.75
C PHE A 30 -1.42 2.31 -14.81
N ARG A 31 -0.54 2.88 -15.63
CA ARG A 31 -0.50 4.30 -15.89
C ARG A 31 -1.69 4.70 -16.75
N TYR A 32 -2.31 5.82 -16.41
CA TYR A 32 -3.36 6.43 -17.21
C TYR A 32 -2.82 7.70 -17.86
N GLU A 33 -3.04 7.83 -19.17
CA GLU A 33 -2.75 9.06 -19.91
C GLU A 33 -4.03 9.57 -20.55
N ASN A 34 -4.38 10.83 -20.30
CA ASN A 34 -5.60 11.48 -20.82
C ASN A 34 -6.90 10.69 -20.55
N GLY A 35 -6.97 9.96 -19.43
CA GLY A 35 -8.13 9.15 -19.07
C GLY A 35 -8.16 7.74 -19.67
N THR A 36 -7.21 7.40 -20.53
CA THR A 36 -7.07 6.06 -21.11
C THR A 36 -6.02 5.26 -20.36
N LYS A 37 -6.36 4.01 -20.01
CA LYS A 37 -5.42 3.05 -19.41
C LYS A 37 -4.36 2.70 -20.44
N THR A 38 -3.10 2.90 -20.11
CA THR A 38 -1.96 2.44 -20.92
C THR A 38 -1.56 1.02 -20.53
N GLU A 39 -0.74 0.37 -21.36
CA GLU A 39 -0.13 -0.93 -21.05
C GLU A 39 1.08 -0.79 -20.11
N GLU A 40 1.50 0.44 -19.78
CA GLU A 40 2.60 0.68 -18.86
C GLU A 40 2.18 0.44 -17.41
N VAL A 41 2.93 -0.40 -16.71
CA VAL A 41 2.79 -0.56 -15.26
C VAL A 41 3.34 0.69 -14.57
N GLN A 42 2.54 1.29 -13.70
CA GLN A 42 2.94 2.43 -12.87
C GLN A 42 3.52 1.96 -11.54
N GLY A 43 2.98 0.87 -11.01
CA GLY A 43 3.33 0.35 -9.71
C GLY A 43 2.39 -0.76 -9.26
N HIS A 44 2.51 -1.10 -7.98
CA HIS A 44 1.73 -2.15 -7.34
C HIS A 44 1.10 -1.62 -6.06
N LYS A 45 -0.16 -1.97 -5.82
CA LYS A 45 -0.87 -1.66 -4.58
C LYS A 45 -0.97 -2.92 -3.74
N TYR A 46 -0.51 -2.83 -2.50
CA TYR A 46 -0.51 -3.91 -1.53
C TYR A 46 -1.63 -3.67 -0.53
N LEU A 47 -2.57 -4.60 -0.44
CA LEU A 47 -3.56 -4.64 0.62
C LEU A 47 -2.94 -5.37 1.81
N VAL A 48 -2.77 -4.67 2.92
CA VAL A 48 -2.05 -5.18 4.07
C VAL A 48 -2.76 -4.85 5.38
N THR A 49 -2.59 -5.69 6.39
CA THR A 49 -3.11 -5.45 7.75
C THR A 49 -1.95 -5.33 8.71
N ASN A 50 -1.94 -4.28 9.52
CA ASN A 50 -0.91 -4.09 10.53
C ASN A 50 -1.03 -5.16 11.63
N THR A 51 0.11 -5.69 12.08
CA THR A 51 0.11 -6.78 13.06
C THR A 51 -0.18 -6.34 14.49
N ASP A 52 -0.07 -5.04 14.80
CA ASP A 52 -0.32 -4.46 16.12
C ASP A 52 -1.71 -3.81 16.21
N SER A 53 -2.00 -2.85 15.31
CA SER A 53 -3.28 -2.12 15.31
C SER A 53 -4.44 -2.88 14.66
N PHE A 54 -4.14 -3.93 13.89
CA PHE A 54 -5.11 -4.67 13.05
C PHE A 54 -5.82 -3.79 12.01
N GLU A 55 -5.31 -2.60 11.74
CA GLU A 55 -5.83 -1.72 10.70
C GLU A 55 -5.43 -2.24 9.32
N GLN A 56 -6.42 -2.33 8.43
CA GLN A 56 -6.20 -2.68 7.03
C GLN A 56 -6.01 -1.42 6.20
N ILE A 57 -4.92 -1.36 5.45
CA ILE A 57 -4.53 -0.24 4.63
C ILE A 57 -4.05 -0.70 3.25
N GLU A 58 -4.08 0.22 2.28
CA GLU A 58 -3.53 -0.02 0.95
C GLU A 58 -2.31 0.87 0.71
N ILE A 59 -1.17 0.25 0.39
CA ILE A 59 0.11 0.96 0.16
C ILE A 59 0.51 0.82 -1.31
N PHE A 60 0.74 1.94 -1.98
CA PHE A 60 1.23 1.98 -3.35
C PHE A 60 2.77 2.01 -3.38
N VAL A 61 3.38 1.11 -4.16
CA VAL A 61 4.82 1.08 -4.43
C VAL A 61 5.03 1.27 -5.94
N PRO A 62 5.75 2.31 -6.38
CA PRO A 62 6.01 2.53 -7.79
C PRO A 62 6.98 1.47 -8.36
N GLY A 63 6.87 1.21 -9.66
CA GLY A 63 7.80 0.33 -10.38
C GLY A 63 7.18 -0.97 -10.90
N ASN A 64 7.90 -1.62 -11.80
CA ASN A 64 7.35 -2.69 -12.64
C ASN A 64 7.51 -4.11 -12.07
N LYS A 65 8.25 -4.27 -10.97
CA LYS A 65 8.46 -5.58 -10.35
C LYS A 65 7.76 -5.63 -8.99
N PRO A 66 6.71 -6.44 -8.82
CA PRO A 66 6.12 -6.67 -7.51
C PRO A 66 7.02 -7.59 -6.68
N LEU A 67 6.81 -7.59 -5.36
CA LEU A 67 7.43 -8.56 -4.45
C LEU A 67 7.01 -9.99 -4.81
N LEU A 68 5.72 -10.18 -5.05
CA LEU A 68 5.08 -11.42 -5.45
C LEU A 68 4.01 -11.09 -6.49
N THR A 69 3.83 -11.95 -7.50
CA THR A 69 2.67 -11.85 -8.38
C THR A 69 1.39 -12.14 -7.58
N PRO A 70 0.23 -11.58 -7.98
CA PRO A 70 -1.03 -11.87 -7.31
C PRO A 70 -1.31 -13.37 -7.22
N GLU A 71 -1.11 -14.10 -8.33
CA GLU A 71 -1.26 -15.56 -8.41
C GLU A 71 -0.36 -16.29 -7.41
N LYS A 72 0.90 -15.85 -7.28
CA LYS A 72 1.83 -16.51 -6.37
C LYS A 72 1.48 -16.26 -4.91
N LEU A 73 0.98 -15.07 -4.60
CA LEU A 73 0.51 -14.76 -3.25
C LEU A 73 -0.69 -15.64 -2.87
N GLU A 74 -1.65 -15.80 -3.79
CA GLU A 74 -2.83 -16.65 -3.60
C GLU A 74 -2.41 -18.11 -3.35
N GLU A 75 -1.52 -18.67 -4.18
CA GLU A 75 -0.99 -20.03 -3.98
C GLU A 75 -0.36 -20.23 -2.58
N LEU A 76 0.42 -19.25 -2.11
CA LEU A 76 1.08 -19.32 -0.81
C LEU A 76 0.05 -19.25 0.32
N GLN A 77 -0.93 -18.36 0.21
CA GLN A 77 -2.01 -18.24 1.19
C GLN A 77 -2.88 -19.51 1.25
N GLU A 78 -3.19 -20.12 0.11
CA GLU A 78 -3.93 -21.40 0.03
C GLU A 78 -3.14 -22.55 0.65
N ALA A 79 -1.80 -22.53 0.54
CA ALA A 79 -0.92 -23.47 1.23
C ALA A 79 -0.83 -23.22 2.76
N GLY A 80 -1.45 -22.15 3.27
CA GLY A 80 -1.42 -21.76 4.67
C GLY A 80 -0.21 -20.90 5.06
N GLU A 81 0.61 -20.48 4.10
CA GLU A 81 1.75 -19.60 4.33
C GLU A 81 1.28 -18.18 4.66
N ARG A 82 1.98 -17.54 5.60
CA ARG A 82 1.70 -16.16 6.02
C ARG A 82 2.79 -15.25 5.51
N ILE A 83 2.43 -14.33 4.63
CA ILE A 83 3.38 -13.39 4.05
C ILE A 83 3.35 -12.08 4.84
N PHE A 84 4.46 -11.79 5.51
CA PHE A 84 4.66 -10.54 6.22
C PHE A 84 5.60 -9.63 5.43
N VAL A 85 5.30 -8.34 5.42
CA VAL A 85 6.04 -7.34 4.66
C VAL A 85 6.29 -6.07 5.47
N GLU A 86 7.37 -5.38 5.12
CA GLU A 86 7.71 -4.04 5.57
C GLU A 86 7.84 -3.11 4.35
N PHE A 87 7.61 -1.82 4.58
CA PHE A 87 7.63 -0.80 3.52
C PHE A 87 8.69 0.28 3.80
N GLU A 88 9.53 0.55 2.82
CA GLU A 88 10.58 1.56 2.93
C GLU A 88 10.00 2.96 2.70
N ASN A 89 10.33 3.91 3.59
CA ASN A 89 9.94 5.32 3.51
C ASN A 89 8.45 5.55 3.20
N ALA A 90 7.55 4.74 3.78
CA ALA A 90 6.12 4.91 3.58
C ALA A 90 5.66 6.29 4.05
N ILE A 91 4.94 7.00 3.17
CA ILE A 91 4.41 8.35 3.35
C ILE A 91 2.89 8.32 3.20
N VAL A 92 2.21 8.95 4.14
CA VAL A 92 0.77 9.18 4.15
C VAL A 92 0.47 10.59 3.65
N LYS A 93 -0.47 10.67 2.70
CA LYS A 93 -1.00 11.91 2.14
C LYS A 93 -2.52 11.92 2.30
N PRO A 94 -3.06 12.68 3.27
CA PRO A 94 -4.49 12.85 3.40
C PRO A 94 -5.05 13.63 2.22
N TYR A 95 -6.22 13.24 1.73
CA TYR A 95 -6.97 13.95 0.70
C TYR A 95 -8.46 13.96 1.04
N TYR A 96 -9.16 14.96 0.51
CA TYR A 96 -10.62 14.97 0.57
C TYR A 96 -11.17 14.24 -0.66
N SER A 97 -11.98 13.21 -0.41
CA SER A 97 -12.63 12.45 -1.46
C SER A 97 -14.00 13.05 -1.76
N GLU A 98 -14.16 13.60 -2.97
CA GLU A 98 -15.46 14.11 -3.44
C GLU A 98 -16.51 13.00 -3.59
N ARG A 99 -16.08 11.74 -3.72
CA ARG A 99 -16.97 10.59 -3.90
C ARG A 99 -17.62 10.14 -2.60
N THR A 100 -16.84 10.12 -1.52
CA THR A 100 -17.28 9.63 -0.19
C THR A 100 -17.55 10.78 0.79
N HIS A 101 -17.24 12.02 0.39
CA HIS A 101 -17.37 13.22 1.21
C HIS A 101 -16.62 13.14 2.55
N SER A 102 -15.49 12.43 2.57
CA SER A 102 -14.65 12.23 3.76
C SER A 102 -13.17 12.51 3.48
N ILE A 103 -12.39 12.64 4.56
CA ILE A 103 -10.93 12.65 4.48
C ILE A 103 -10.48 11.18 4.41
N GLU A 104 -9.69 10.87 3.40
CA GLU A 104 -9.09 9.55 3.16
C GLU A 104 -7.57 9.70 3.04
N ASP A 105 -6.85 8.59 3.24
CA ASP A 105 -5.40 8.57 3.20
C ASP A 105 -4.89 7.83 1.98
N SER A 106 -4.00 8.48 1.23
CA SER A 106 -3.21 7.85 0.18
C SER A 106 -1.82 7.53 0.73
N ILE A 107 -1.44 6.26 0.72
CA ILE A 107 -0.15 5.81 1.24
C ILE A 107 0.74 5.36 0.09
N LYS A 108 1.97 5.88 0.05
CA LYS A 108 3.00 5.51 -0.92
C LYS A 108 4.29 5.12 -0.21
N ALA A 109 4.94 4.06 -0.65
CA ALA A 109 6.27 3.67 -0.19
C ALA A 109 7.25 3.61 -1.37
N ASP A 110 8.55 3.64 -1.06
CA ASP A 110 9.61 3.55 -2.07
C ASP A 110 9.87 2.09 -2.48
N ALA A 111 9.83 1.18 -1.50
CA ALA A 111 10.04 -0.26 -1.70
C ALA A 111 9.21 -1.08 -0.71
N VAL A 112 9.15 -2.39 -0.98
CA VAL A 112 8.53 -3.40 -0.11
C VAL A 112 9.51 -4.56 0.07
N HIS A 113 9.59 -5.09 1.29
CA HIS A 113 10.48 -6.19 1.65
C HIS A 113 9.69 -7.29 2.37
N LEU A 114 10.06 -8.54 2.14
CA LEU A 114 9.51 -9.67 2.86
C LEU A 114 10.19 -9.76 4.24
N VAL A 115 9.40 -9.99 5.29
CA VAL A 115 9.89 -10.22 6.64
C VAL A 115 9.99 -11.71 6.87
N GLU A 116 11.19 -12.20 7.19
CA GLU A 116 11.37 -13.60 7.61
C GLU A 116 10.85 -13.76 9.03
N THR A 117 9.66 -14.36 9.17
CA THR A 117 9.18 -14.86 10.46
C THR A 117 9.98 -16.10 10.85
N LYS A 118 10.73 -16.01 11.96
CA LYS A 118 11.42 -17.14 12.60
C LYS A 118 10.48 -18.03 13.40
#